data_AF-A0A7R9DG62-F1
#
_entry.id   AF-A0A7R9DG62-F1
#
_cell.length_a   1.000
_cell.length_b   1.000
_cell.length_c   1.000
_cell.angle_alpha   90.00
_cell.angle_beta   90.00
_cell.angle_gamma   90.00
#
_symmetry.space_group_name_H-M   'P 1'
#
loop_
_entity.id
_entity.type
_entity.pdbx_description
1 polymer ?
#
loop_
_entity_poly.entity_id
_entity_poly.type
_entity_poly.pdbx_seq_one_letter_code
_entity_poly.pdbx_strand_id
1 'polypeptide(L)'
;MLLDSPLNRAGLLQVYVHTDNNVLIEVNPQTRIPRTFKRFAGLMVQLLHKFSVRASDGPMKLLKVIRNPITDHLPVGCRKVGTSFSAGRVINPRELVPVDEPIAIVVGAMAHGQVNVDYTEDIISLSNYPLSGALACTKLCSAFEDVWGIL
;
A
#
# COMPACT_ATOMS: atom_id res chain seq x y z
N MET A 1 7.26 1.27 -8.16
CA MET A 1 6.17 2.26 -7.95
C MET A 1 6.17 2.69 -6.50
N LEU A 2 5.46 2.03 -5.58
CA LEU A 2 5.39 2.44 -4.15
C LEU A 2 6.77 2.62 -3.50
N LEU A 3 7.58 1.55 -3.37
CA LEU A 3 8.87 1.65 -2.65
C LEU A 3 9.98 2.41 -3.42
N ASP A 4 9.74 2.69 -4.70
CA ASP A 4 10.66 3.49 -5.51
C ASP A 4 10.32 4.99 -5.47
N SER A 5 9.12 5.33 -4.99
CA SER A 5 8.59 6.68 -5.00
C SER A 5 9.44 7.62 -4.13
N PRO A 6 9.59 8.90 -4.53
CA PRO A 6 10.08 9.95 -3.64
C PRO A 6 9.36 9.95 -2.29
N LEU A 7 8.04 9.70 -2.26
CA LEU A 7 7.25 9.59 -1.03
C LEU A 7 7.82 8.56 -0.03
N ASN A 8 8.18 7.37 -0.52
CA ASN A 8 8.80 6.33 0.31
C ASN A 8 10.20 6.75 0.79
N ARG A 9 10.99 7.39 -0.08
CA ARG A 9 12.34 7.85 0.26
C ARG A 9 12.33 9.00 1.28
N ALA A 10 11.28 9.81 1.27
CA ALA A 10 11.03 10.85 2.26
C ALA A 10 10.57 10.28 3.62
N GLY A 11 10.32 8.97 3.73
CA GLY A 11 9.86 8.33 4.97
C GLY A 11 8.37 8.54 5.27
N LEU A 12 7.59 8.94 4.26
CA LEU A 12 6.18 9.31 4.38
C LEU A 12 5.22 8.23 3.82
N LEU A 13 5.74 7.02 3.55
CA LEU A 13 4.96 5.90 3.06
C LEU A 13 5.20 4.65 3.92
N GLN A 14 4.11 4.04 4.36
CA GLN A 14 4.10 2.70 4.95
C GLN A 14 3.23 1.79 4.10
N VAL A 15 3.73 0.59 3.79
CA VAL A 15 3.03 -0.37 2.92
C VAL A 15 2.67 -1.62 3.70
N TYR A 16 1.42 -2.04 3.55
CA TYR A 16 0.91 -3.32 4.01
C TYR A 16 0.36 -4.13 2.84
N VAL A 17 0.47 -5.45 2.92
CA VAL A 17 -0.12 -6.38 1.96
C VAL A 17 -1.04 -7.33 2.72
N HIS A 18 -2.31 -7.34 2.36
CA HIS A 18 -3.28 -8.30 2.85
C HIS A 18 -3.60 -9.30 1.73
N THR A 19 -3.37 -10.58 2.00
CA THR A 19 -3.60 -11.64 1.00
C THR A 19 -5.01 -12.20 1.09
N ASP A 20 -5.47 -12.83 0.01
CA ASP A 20 -6.77 -13.53 -0.04
C ASP A 20 -6.88 -14.65 1.02
N ASN A 21 -5.75 -15.23 1.43
CA ASN A 21 -5.68 -16.22 2.50
C ASN A 21 -5.58 -15.57 3.90
N ASN A 22 -6.01 -14.32 4.05
CA ASN A 22 -6.04 -13.56 5.30
C ASN A 22 -4.66 -13.41 5.99
N VAL A 23 -3.57 -13.37 5.22
CA VAL A 23 -2.22 -13.11 5.76
C VAL A 23 -1.93 -11.61 5.63
N LEU A 24 -1.59 -10.97 6.75
CA LEU A 24 -1.19 -9.57 6.76
C LEU A 24 0.33 -9.44 6.83
N ILE A 25 0.90 -8.67 5.90
CA ILE A 25 2.34 -8.46 5.76
C ILE A 25 2.63 -6.98 5.91
N GLU A 26 3.54 -6.66 6.81
CA GLU A 26 4.17 -5.35 6.95
C GLU A 26 5.44 -5.29 6.10
N VAL A 27 5.57 -4.22 5.31
CA VAL A 27 6.73 -3.97 4.45
C VAL A 27 7.53 -2.81 5.03
N ASN A 28 8.78 -3.06 5.41
CA ASN A 28 9.68 -2.01 5.86
C ASN A 28 10.01 -1.06 4.68
N PRO A 29 9.97 0.28 4.85
CA PRO A 29 10.28 1.26 3.80
C PRO A 29 11.66 1.08 3.13
N GLN A 30 12.63 0.49 3.85
CA GLN A 30 13.98 0.21 3.34
C GLN A 30 14.06 -1.04 2.44
N THR A 31 12.96 -1.79 2.31
CA THR A 31 12.92 -3.03 1.53
C THR A 31 13.12 -2.76 0.04
N ARG A 32 14.14 -3.38 -0.56
CA ARG A 32 14.33 -3.40 -2.02
C ARG A 32 13.66 -4.64 -2.61
N ILE A 33 12.51 -4.45 -3.22
CA ILE A 33 11.77 -5.54 -3.87
C ILE A 33 12.51 -6.01 -5.14
N PRO A 34 12.75 -7.32 -5.31
CA PRO A 34 13.39 -7.84 -6.52
C PRO A 34 12.65 -7.46 -7.80
N ARG A 35 13.38 -6.97 -8.80
CA ARG A 35 12.82 -6.54 -10.09
C ARG A 35 12.35 -7.67 -10.99
N THR A 36 12.82 -8.90 -10.76
CA THR A 36 12.42 -10.07 -11.56
C THR A 36 11.41 -10.90 -10.80
N PHE A 37 10.33 -11.29 -11.47
CA PHE A 37 9.24 -12.05 -10.88
C PHE A 37 9.73 -13.33 -10.18
N LYS A 38 10.64 -14.10 -10.79
CA LYS A 38 11.20 -15.32 -10.19
C LYS A 38 11.86 -15.08 -8.83
N ARG A 39 12.59 -13.97 -8.67
CA ARG A 39 13.23 -13.62 -7.39
C ARG A 39 12.19 -13.10 -6.38
N PHE A 40 11.24 -12.30 -6.84
CA PHE A 40 10.13 -11.85 -6.01
C PHE A 40 9.31 -13.02 -5.46
N ALA A 41 8.97 -14.00 -6.31
CA ALA A 41 8.25 -15.20 -5.89
C ALA A 41 9.03 -15.99 -4.84
N GLY A 42 10.33 -16.20 -5.04
CA GLY A 42 11.18 -16.85 -4.03
C GLY A 42 11.22 -16.11 -2.69
N LEU A 43 11.26 -14.77 -2.73
CA LEU A 43 11.19 -13.93 -1.53
C LEU A 43 9.85 -14.09 -0.79
N MET A 44 8.73 -14.12 -1.52
CA MET A 44 7.40 -14.31 -0.93
C MET A 44 7.24 -15.72 -0.33
N VAL A 45 7.75 -16.76 -1.00
CA VAL A 45 7.78 -18.13 -0.45
C VAL A 45 8.57 -18.15 0.86
N GLN A 46 9.77 -17.55 0.89
CA GLN A 46 10.56 -17.46 2.11
C GLN A 46 9.82 -16.71 3.23
N LEU A 47 9.17 -15.59 2.90
CA LEU A 47 8.38 -14.81 3.86
C LEU A 47 7.25 -15.65 4.48
N LEU A 48 6.49 -16.36 3.66
CA LEU A 48 5.35 -17.16 4.13
C LEU A 48 5.78 -18.39 4.95
N HIS A 49 6.95 -18.99 4.64
CA HIS A 49 7.50 -20.10 5.43
C HIS A 49 8.13 -19.67 6.76
N LYS A 50 8.81 -18.52 6.79
CA LYS A 50 9.58 -18.06 7.96
C LYS A 50 8.90 -16.94 8.75
N PHE A 51 7.74 -16.47 8.29
CA PHE A 51 6.99 -15.32 8.81
C PHE A 51 7.75 -13.98 8.83
N SER A 52 9.01 -13.94 8.39
CA SER A 52 9.80 -12.73 8.26
C SER A 52 11.00 -12.93 7.33
N VAL A 53 11.44 -11.84 6.72
CA VAL A 53 12.69 -11.76 5.96
C VAL A 53 13.55 -10.67 6.59
N ARG A 54 14.81 -11.00 6.89
CA ARG A 54 15.77 -10.06 7.49
C ARG A 54 16.73 -9.51 6.43
N ALA A 55 17.29 -8.34 6.69
CA ALA A 55 18.38 -7.81 5.92
C ALA A 55 19.60 -8.74 6.02
N SER A 56 20.39 -8.83 4.95
CA SER A 56 21.58 -9.70 4.92
C SER A 56 22.70 -9.19 5.83
N ASP A 57 22.69 -7.89 6.11
CA ASP A 57 23.70 -7.11 6.82
C ASP A 57 23.28 -6.72 8.24
N GLY A 58 22.12 -7.18 8.73
CA GLY A 58 21.68 -6.81 10.08
C GLY A 58 20.44 -7.57 10.59
N PRO A 59 20.07 -7.36 11.87
CA PRO A 59 18.93 -8.03 12.49
C PRO A 59 17.57 -7.50 12.01
N MET A 60 17.56 -6.38 11.26
CA MET A 60 16.35 -5.69 10.82
C MET A 60 15.46 -6.61 9.98
N LYS A 61 14.16 -6.63 10.30
CA LYS A 61 13.15 -7.32 9.49
C LYS A 61 12.68 -6.38 8.40
N LEU A 62 12.86 -6.80 7.14
CA LEU A 62 12.43 -6.07 5.96
C LEU A 62 10.97 -6.39 5.61
N LEU A 63 10.60 -7.66 5.73
CA LEU A 63 9.23 -8.12 5.56
C LEU A 63 8.83 -8.93 6.79
N LYS A 64 7.59 -8.77 7.25
CA LYS A 64 7.11 -9.47 8.43
C LYS A 64 5.62 -9.77 8.30
N VAL A 65 5.23 -11.01 8.59
CA VAL A 65 3.84 -11.37 8.80
C VAL A 65 3.41 -10.87 10.17
N ILE A 66 2.32 -10.11 10.21
CA ILE A 66 1.74 -9.50 11.42
C ILE A 66 0.32 -10.03 11.65
N ARG A 67 -0.22 -9.80 12.85
CA ARG A 67 -1.56 -10.27 13.21
C ARG A 67 -2.62 -9.36 12.59
N ASN A 68 -3.73 -9.93 12.16
CA ASN A 68 -4.94 -9.17 11.84
C ASN A 68 -5.62 -8.64 13.12
N PRO A 69 -6.49 -7.62 13.01
CA PRO A 69 -6.82 -6.83 11.81
C PRO A 69 -5.77 -5.75 11.47
N ILE A 70 -5.80 -5.22 10.24
CA ILE A 70 -4.92 -4.11 9.83
C ILE A 70 -5.16 -2.84 10.66
N THR A 71 -6.37 -2.63 11.14
CA THR A 71 -6.76 -1.45 11.94
C THR A 71 -5.93 -1.28 13.21
N ASP A 72 -5.41 -2.38 13.77
CA ASP A 72 -4.58 -2.35 14.98
C ASP A 72 -3.16 -1.80 14.73
N HIS A 73 -2.74 -1.72 13.46
CA HIS A 73 -1.41 -1.25 13.05
C HIS A 73 -1.43 0.13 12.38
N LEU A 74 -2.62 0.73 12.27
CA LEU A 74 -2.78 2.08 11.75
C LEU A 74 -2.68 3.10 12.89
N PRO A 75 -2.15 4.31 12.64
CA PRO A 75 -2.10 5.35 13.65
C PRO A 75 -3.50 5.83 14.06
N VAL A 76 -3.60 6.41 15.25
CA VAL A 76 -4.86 7.00 15.75
C VAL A 76 -5.27 8.17 14.84
N GLY A 77 -6.57 8.29 14.56
CA GLY A 77 -7.09 9.32 13.65
C GLY A 77 -6.84 9.03 12.16
N CYS A 78 -6.30 7.85 11.81
CA CYS A 78 -6.09 7.49 10.41
C CYS A 78 -7.42 7.31 9.69
N ARG A 79 -7.66 8.13 8.65
CA ARG A 79 -8.80 8.00 7.74
C ARG A 79 -8.57 6.84 6.78
N LYS A 80 -9.56 5.95 6.59
CA LYS A 80 -9.43 4.75 5.74
C LYS A 80 -10.29 4.90 4.49
N VAL A 81 -9.67 4.90 3.31
CA VAL A 81 -10.36 5.10 2.03
C VAL A 81 -10.13 3.91 1.11
N GLY A 82 -11.22 3.31 0.64
CA GLY A 82 -11.19 2.26 -0.38
C GLY A 82 -11.14 2.85 -1.78
N THR A 83 -10.49 2.15 -2.71
CA THR A 83 -10.49 2.52 -4.13
C THR A 83 -11.25 1.49 -4.96
N SER A 84 -12.13 1.97 -5.83
CA SER A 84 -12.90 1.13 -6.76
C SER A 84 -13.23 1.91 -8.02
N PHE A 85 -13.08 1.28 -9.19
CA PHE A 85 -13.53 1.87 -10.45
C PHE A 85 -15.05 2.10 -10.47
N SER A 86 -15.81 1.20 -9.83
CA SER A 86 -17.28 1.25 -9.75
C SER A 86 -17.81 2.19 -8.67
N ALA A 87 -16.94 2.98 -8.03
CA ALA A 87 -17.37 3.97 -7.06
C ALA A 87 -18.17 5.09 -7.75
N GLY A 88 -19.25 5.57 -7.10
CA GLY A 88 -20.11 6.61 -7.65
C GLY A 88 -19.47 8.00 -7.73
N ARG A 89 -18.28 8.19 -7.15
CA ARG A 89 -17.57 9.47 -7.08
C ARG A 89 -16.14 9.32 -7.57
N VAL A 90 -15.83 10.02 -8.66
CA VAL A 90 -14.47 10.16 -9.17
C VAL A 90 -13.86 11.41 -8.57
N ILE A 91 -12.66 11.29 -8.01
CA ILE A 91 -11.97 12.41 -7.38
C ILE A 91 -10.56 12.59 -7.92
N ASN A 92 -10.04 13.81 -7.85
CA ASN A 92 -8.63 14.05 -8.05
C ASN A 92 -7.86 13.52 -6.84
N PRO A 93 -6.84 12.65 -7.00
CA PRO A 93 -6.06 12.16 -5.87
C PRO A 93 -5.42 13.26 -5.00
N ARG A 94 -5.20 14.47 -5.53
CA ARG A 94 -4.69 15.62 -4.76
C ARG A 94 -5.66 16.08 -3.67
N GLU A 95 -6.96 15.88 -3.87
CA GLU A 95 -8.01 16.21 -2.89
C GLU A 95 -8.07 15.21 -1.73
N LEU A 96 -7.37 14.08 -1.84
CA LEU A 96 -7.24 13.10 -0.75
C LEU A 96 -6.19 13.45 0.27
N VAL A 97 -5.22 14.29 -0.12
CA VAL A 97 -4.02 14.51 0.66
C VAL A 97 -4.38 15.33 1.89
N PRO A 98 -4.29 14.75 3.10
CA PRO A 98 -4.55 15.48 4.33
C PRO A 98 -3.41 16.48 4.60
N VAL A 99 -3.72 17.51 5.40
CA VAL A 99 -2.72 18.52 5.81
C VAL A 99 -1.78 17.93 6.86
N ASP A 100 -2.33 17.46 7.99
CA ASP A 100 -1.53 16.99 9.15
C ASP A 100 -2.02 15.65 9.73
N GLU A 101 -2.90 14.93 9.03
CA GLU A 101 -3.48 13.66 9.50
C GLU A 101 -2.97 12.47 8.68
N PRO A 102 -2.85 11.26 9.26
CA PRO A 102 -2.54 10.07 8.50
C PRO A 102 -3.75 9.59 7.69
N ILE A 103 -3.49 9.02 6.52
CA ILE A 103 -4.51 8.40 5.66
C ILE A 103 -4.05 7.03 5.17
N ALA A 104 -4.94 6.04 5.23
CA ALA A 104 -4.73 4.71 4.68
C ALA A 104 -5.59 4.53 3.44
N ILE A 105 -4.96 4.24 2.32
CA ILE A 105 -5.63 4.04 1.03
C ILE A 105 -5.55 2.57 0.65
N VAL A 106 -6.72 1.93 0.51
CA VAL A 106 -6.83 0.51 0.16
C VAL A 106 -6.94 0.38 -1.36
N VAL A 107 -5.94 -0.28 -1.95
CA VAL A 107 -5.86 -0.56 -3.38
C VAL A 107 -6.01 -2.05 -3.62
N GLY A 108 -6.95 -2.44 -4.48
CA GLY A 108 -7.16 -3.82 -4.86
C GLY A 108 -6.00 -4.36 -5.70
N ALA A 109 -5.35 -5.43 -5.22
CA ALA A 109 -4.27 -6.13 -5.92
C ALA A 109 -4.76 -7.45 -6.55
N MET A 110 -5.93 -7.41 -7.19
CA MET A 110 -6.62 -8.56 -7.79
C MET A 110 -6.80 -8.38 -9.30
N ALA A 111 -6.88 -9.49 -10.05
CA ALA A 111 -7.10 -9.45 -11.50
C ALA A 111 -8.53 -9.00 -11.84
N HIS A 112 -9.50 -9.49 -11.07
CA HIS A 112 -10.91 -9.13 -11.12
C HIS A 112 -11.45 -9.07 -9.70
N GLY A 113 -12.45 -8.22 -9.48
CA GLY A 113 -13.09 -8.02 -8.18
C GLY A 113 -13.06 -6.56 -7.74
N GLN A 114 -13.61 -6.34 -6.55
CA GLN A 114 -13.68 -5.02 -5.92
C GLN A 114 -13.12 -5.10 -4.51
N VAL A 115 -12.48 -4.03 -4.06
CA VAL A 115 -12.09 -3.88 -2.65
C VAL A 115 -13.36 -3.91 -1.80
N ASN A 116 -13.51 -4.96 -1.00
CA ASN A 116 -14.60 -5.12 -0.04
C ASN A 116 -14.00 -5.40 1.33
N VAL A 117 -13.85 -4.36 2.13
CA VAL A 117 -13.29 -4.42 3.48
C VAL A 117 -14.19 -3.62 4.41
N ASP A 118 -14.31 -4.07 5.65
CA ASP A 118 -15.24 -3.53 6.66
C ASP A 118 -14.72 -2.26 7.35
N TYR A 119 -13.44 -1.94 7.19
CA TYR A 119 -12.78 -0.83 7.89
C TYR A 119 -12.68 0.47 7.06
N THR A 120 -13.08 0.47 5.79
CA THR A 120 -13.07 1.69 4.95
C THR A 120 -14.28 2.57 5.21
N GLU A 121 -14.06 3.87 5.33
CA GLU A 121 -15.10 4.87 5.61
C GLU A 121 -15.75 5.40 4.32
N ASP A 122 -15.01 5.38 3.21
CA ASP A 122 -15.48 5.84 1.91
C ASP A 122 -14.85 5.00 0.79
N ILE A 123 -15.53 4.91 -0.36
CA ILE A 123 -15.03 4.25 -1.56
C ILE A 123 -15.08 5.24 -2.70
N ILE A 124 -13.92 5.44 -3.33
CA ILE A 124 -13.72 6.45 -4.37
C ILE A 124 -13.16 5.84 -5.64
N SER A 125 -13.35 6.52 -6.76
CA SER A 125 -12.67 6.23 -8.01
C SER A 125 -11.60 7.27 -8.29
N LEU A 126 -10.42 6.83 -8.73
CA LEU A 126 -9.30 7.69 -9.10
C LEU A 126 -9.32 8.10 -10.58
N SER A 127 -10.24 7.52 -11.38
CA SER A 127 -10.33 7.79 -12.82
C SER A 127 -11.67 7.31 -13.41
N ASN A 128 -12.11 7.99 -14.46
CA ASN A 128 -13.21 7.51 -15.33
C ASN A 128 -12.86 6.25 -16.14
N TYR A 129 -11.60 5.79 -16.08
CA TYR A 129 -11.13 4.59 -16.76
C TYR A 129 -10.63 3.54 -15.76
N PRO A 130 -10.80 2.24 -16.04
CA PRO A 130 -10.19 1.19 -15.23
C PRO A 130 -8.67 1.33 -15.20
N LEU A 131 -8.09 1.30 -13.99
CA LEU A 131 -6.65 1.39 -13.79
C LEU A 131 -6.09 0.05 -13.30
N SER A 132 -4.86 -0.27 -13.69
CA SER A 132 -4.11 -1.32 -13.01
C SER A 132 -3.78 -0.88 -11.58
N GLY A 133 -3.66 -1.83 -10.64
CA GLY A 133 -3.26 -1.52 -9.26
C GLY A 133 -1.94 -0.76 -9.20
N ALA A 134 -0.98 -1.09 -10.09
CA ALA A 134 0.28 -0.37 -10.18
C ALA A 134 0.10 1.11 -10.58
N LEU A 135 -0.74 1.41 -11.57
CA LEU A 135 -1.00 2.78 -12.03
C LEU A 135 -1.80 3.58 -11.01
N ALA A 136 -2.75 2.94 -10.31
CA ALA A 136 -3.46 3.54 -9.18
C ALA A 136 -2.47 3.97 -8.08
N CYS A 137 -1.56 3.07 -7.67
CA CYS A 137 -0.50 3.38 -6.72
C CYS A 137 0.40 4.53 -7.19
N THR A 138 0.78 4.57 -8.48
CA THR A 138 1.58 5.67 -9.03
C THR A 138 0.85 7.02 -8.91
N LYS A 139 -0.42 7.08 -9.32
CA LYS A 139 -1.23 8.30 -9.25
C LYS A 139 -1.37 8.81 -7.81
N LEU A 140 -1.55 7.90 -6.86
CA LEU A 140 -1.60 8.22 -5.44
C LEU A 140 -0.27 8.79 -4.98
N CYS A 141 0.85 8.09 -5.18
CA CYS A 141 2.17 8.60 -4.76
C CYS A 141 2.45 9.99 -5.34
N SER A 142 2.29 10.18 -6.65
CA SER A 142 2.56 11.46 -7.29
C SER A 142 1.69 12.60 -6.76
N ALA A 143 0.41 12.34 -6.45
CA ALA A 143 -0.45 13.37 -5.90
C ALA A 143 -0.05 13.78 -4.47
N PHE A 144 0.35 12.81 -3.65
CA PHE A 144 0.88 13.08 -2.31
C PHE A 144 2.22 13.84 -2.38
N GLU A 145 3.10 13.44 -3.29
CA GLU A 145 4.37 14.13 -3.56
C GLU A 145 4.14 15.59 -3.96
N ASP A 146 3.23 15.84 -4.91
CA ASP A 146 2.90 17.18 -5.40
C ASP A 146 2.35 18.09 -4.30
N VAL A 147 1.46 17.57 -3.43
CA VAL A 147 0.81 18.37 -2.39
C VAL A 147 1.73 18.59 -1.19
N TRP A 148 2.54 17.59 -0.81
CA TRP A 148 3.50 17.70 0.29
C TRP A 148 4.85 18.31 -0.13
N GLY A 149 5.02 18.67 -1.41
CA GLY A 149 6.22 19.36 -1.90
C GLY A 149 7.46 18.47 -1.96
N ILE A 150 7.28 17.19 -2.25
CA ILE A 150 8.36 16.20 -2.38
C ILE A 150 8.79 16.14 -3.85
N LEU A 151 10.06 16.45 -4.14
CA LEU A 151 10.62 16.54 -5.49
C LEU A 151 11.60 15.40 -5.80
#